data_AF-A0A2E5JCV7-F1
#
_entry.id   AF-A0A2E5JCV7-F1
#
_cell.length_a   1.000
_cell.length_b   1.000
_cell.length_c   1.000
_cell.angle_alpha   90.00
_cell.angle_beta   90.00
_cell.angle_gamma   90.00
#
_symmetry.space_group_name_H-M   'P 1'
#
loop_
_entity.id
_entity.type
_entity.pdbx_description
1 polymer ?
#
loop_
_entity_poly.entity_id
_entity_poly.type
_entity_poly.pdbx_seq_one_letter_code
_entity_poly.pdbx_strand_id
1 'polypeptide(L)' 'MPSLFEPVHKVFYIVEKLKMQIIEDDFGKSYKVNDLKRFKKHLEEYHSFRGKGDNSVHEENGYWFTVTATFYDQIMAMEV' A
#
# COMPACT_ATOMS: atom_id res chain seq x y z
N MET A 1 -22.65 36.72 25.04
CA MET A 1 -22.57 35.33 24.54
C MET A 1 -21.58 35.31 23.38
N PRO A 2 -20.37 34.77 23.51
CA PRO A 2 -19.48 34.62 22.36
C PRO A 2 -19.86 33.38 21.55
N SER A 3 -19.93 33.58 20.25
CA SER A 3 -20.18 32.59 19.21
C SER A 3 -19.07 31.54 19.19
N LEU A 4 -19.50 30.28 19.22
CA LEU A 4 -18.72 29.06 19.11
C LEU A 4 -18.35 28.85 17.63
N PHE A 5 -17.30 29.50 17.14
CA PHE A 5 -16.74 29.19 15.83
C PHE A 5 -15.57 28.21 16.02
N GLU A 6 -15.86 26.92 15.95
CA GLU A 6 -14.83 25.86 15.92
C GLU A 6 -14.12 25.83 14.56
N PRO A 7 -12.83 25.50 14.50
CA PRO A 7 -12.03 25.59 13.27
C PRO A 7 -12.37 24.48 12.27
N VAL A 8 -13.07 24.84 11.19
CA VAL A 8 -13.52 23.94 10.10
C VAL A 8 -12.35 23.30 9.31
N HIS A 9 -11.11 23.78 9.48
CA HIS A 9 -9.97 23.31 8.69
C HIS A 9 -9.25 22.08 9.27
N LYS A 10 -9.48 21.72 10.54
CA LYS A 10 -8.75 20.59 11.16
C LYS A 10 -9.29 19.21 10.78
N VAL A 11 -10.56 19.13 10.37
CA VAL A 11 -11.24 17.87 10.03
C VAL A 11 -10.89 17.39 8.62
N PHE A 12 -10.82 18.30 7.64
CA PHE A 12 -10.49 17.96 6.26
C PHE A 12 -9.10 17.34 6.09
N TYR A 13 -8.11 17.79 6.87
CA TYR A 13 -6.75 17.27 6.80
C TYR A 13 -6.62 15.81 7.32
N ILE A 14 -7.55 15.37 8.16
CA ILE A 14 -7.55 13.99 8.70
C ILE A 14 -8.06 12.99 7.66
N VAL A 15 -9.01 13.41 6.80
CA VAL A 15 -9.62 12.53 5.80
C VAL A 15 -8.68 12.23 4.63
N GLU A 16 -7.81 13.16 4.24
CA GLU A 16 -6.87 12.96 3.13
C GLU A 16 -5.67 12.04 3.46
N LYS A 17 -5.38 11.81 4.76
CA LYS A 17 -4.23 11.01 5.22
C LYS A 17 -4.45 9.50 5.26
N LEU A 18 -5.62 9.01 4.86
CA LEU A 18 -5.93 7.59 4.81
C LEU A 18 -6.06 7.10 3.36
N LYS A 19 -4.97 7.20 2.58
CA LYS A 19 -4.81 6.35 1.39
C LYS A 19 -4.64 4.91 1.89
N MET A 20 -5.75 4.22 2.15
CA MET A 20 -5.74 2.79 2.45
C MET A 20 -5.25 2.06 1.20
N GLN A 21 -4.07 1.47 1.27
CA GLN A 21 -3.50 0.74 0.15
C GLN A 21 -3.98 -0.69 0.22
N ILE A 22 -5.12 -0.90 -0.43
CA ILE A 22 -5.73 -2.21 -0.59
C ILE A 22 -5.20 -2.78 -1.89
N ILE A 23 -4.59 -3.96 -1.80
CA ILE A 23 -4.11 -4.75 -2.93
C ILE A 23 -4.93 -6.04 -3.01
N GLU A 24 -5.07 -6.61 -4.19
CA GLU A 24 -5.76 -7.89 -4.37
C GLU A 24 -4.72 -9.00 -4.52
N ASP A 25 -4.96 -10.13 -3.85
CA ASP A 25 -4.14 -11.32 -4.00
C ASP A 25 -4.58 -12.14 -5.22
N ASP A 26 -3.82 -13.18 -5.58
CA ASP A 26 -4.10 -14.01 -6.76
C ASP A 26 -5.47 -14.74 -6.67
N PHE A 27 -5.99 -14.89 -5.44
CA PHE A 27 -7.28 -15.52 -5.15
C PHE A 27 -8.47 -14.53 -5.12
N GLY A 28 -8.25 -13.25 -5.45
CA GLY A 28 -9.30 -12.22 -5.46
C GLY A 28 -9.64 -11.66 -4.08
N LYS A 29 -8.78 -11.87 -3.09
CA LYS A 29 -8.95 -11.40 -1.72
C LYS A 29 -8.24 -10.06 -1.53
N SER A 30 -8.99 -9.08 -1.07
CA SER A 30 -8.44 -7.76 -0.75
C SER A 30 -7.61 -7.81 0.54
N TYR A 31 -6.36 -7.39 0.43
CA TYR A 31 -5.43 -7.23 1.53
C TYR A 31 -5.12 -5.77 1.76
N LYS A 32 -5.26 -5.33 3.01
CA LYS A 32 -4.89 -3.98 3.42
C LYS A 32 -3.42 -3.97 3.85
N VAL A 33 -2.59 -3.28 3.07
CA VAL A 33 -1.19 -3.07 3.42
C VAL A 33 -1.12 -2.06 4.56
N ASN A 34 -0.78 -2.52 5.75
CA ASN A 34 -0.65 -1.66 6.93
C ASN A 34 0.64 -0.82 6.90
N ASP A 35 1.73 -1.36 6.33
CA ASP A 35 3.03 -0.68 6.21
C ASP A 35 3.60 -0.86 4.81
N LEU A 36 3.30 0.10 3.93
CA LEU A 36 3.78 0.07 2.55
C LEU A 36 5.29 0.20 2.46
N LYS A 37 5.93 0.99 3.33
CA LYS A 37 7.39 1.17 3.26
C LYS A 37 8.09 -0.15 3.50
N ARG A 38 7.64 -0.88 4.52
CA ARG A 38 8.16 -2.22 4.82
C ARG A 38 7.83 -3.20 3.70
N PHE A 39 6.61 -3.17 3.16
CA PHE A 39 6.20 -4.05 2.07
C PHE A 39 7.02 -3.81 0.80
N LYS A 40 7.18 -2.54 0.37
CA LYS A 40 8.05 -2.15 -0.75
C LYS A 40 9.47 -2.63 -0.58
N LYS A 41 10.05 -2.41 0.60
CA LYS A 41 11.41 -2.85 0.91
C LYS A 41 11.53 -4.37 0.83
N HIS A 42 10.57 -5.10 1.37
CA HIS A 42 10.56 -6.56 1.31
C HIS A 42 10.46 -7.07 -0.14
N LEU A 43 9.58 -6.47 -0.95
CA LEU A 43 9.49 -6.79 -2.38
C LEU A 43 10.79 -6.49 -3.12
N GLU A 44 11.46 -5.37 -2.82
CA GLU A 44 12.74 -5.01 -3.42
C GLU A 44 13.87 -5.99 -3.01
N GLU A 45 13.93 -6.39 -1.75
CA GLU A 45 14.99 -7.25 -1.22
C GLU A 45 14.84 -8.72 -1.64
N TYR A 46 13.60 -9.22 -1.73
CA TYR A 46 13.33 -10.67 -1.87
C TYR A 46 12.62 -11.06 -3.16
N HIS A 47 11.88 -10.14 -3.77
CA HIS A 47 11.03 -10.39 -4.94
C HIS A 47 11.33 -9.41 -6.08
N SER A 48 12.55 -8.86 -6.10
CA SER A 48 13.03 -8.03 -7.20
C SER A 48 14.35 -8.57 -7.73
N PHE A 49 14.46 -8.58 -9.05
CA PHE A 49 15.69 -8.89 -9.75
C PHE A 49 16.01 -7.74 -10.70
N ARG A 50 17.08 -6.99 -10.38
CA ARG A 50 17.54 -5.81 -11.15
C ARG A 50 16.47 -4.71 -11.25
N GLY A 51 15.71 -4.49 -10.18
CA GLY A 51 14.69 -3.43 -10.09
C GLY A 51 13.38 -3.76 -10.80
N LYS A 52 13.11 -5.04 -11.06
CA LYS A 52 11.83 -5.54 -11.60
C LYS A 52 11.35 -6.72 -10.76
N GLY A 53 10.03 -6.89 -10.65
CA GLY A 53 9.45 -8.11 -10.09
C GLY A 53 9.97 -9.35 -10.81
N ASP A 54 10.40 -10.36 -10.07
CA ASP A 54 11.01 -11.59 -10.59
C ASP A 54 9.99 -12.70 -10.88
N ASN A 55 8.68 -12.37 -10.85
CA ASN A 55 7.55 -13.29 -10.98
C ASN A 55 7.51 -14.38 -9.90
N SER A 56 8.16 -14.16 -8.76
CA SER A 56 8.08 -15.05 -7.62
C SER A 56 6.78 -14.86 -6.85
N VAL A 57 6.43 -15.88 -6.08
CA VAL A 57 5.23 -15.87 -5.24
C VAL A 57 5.62 -15.40 -3.84
N HIS A 58 4.94 -14.36 -3.37
CA HIS A 58 5.11 -13.78 -2.04
C HIS A 58 3.91 -14.13 -1.17
N GLU A 59 4.16 -14.62 0.04
CA GLU A 59 3.11 -14.88 1.04
C GLU A 59 3.21 -13.84 2.17
N GLU A 60 2.11 -13.12 2.42
CA GLU A 60 2.02 -12.13 3.49
C GLU A 60 0.73 -12.36 4.27
N ASN A 61 0.83 -12.71 5.56
CA ASN A 61 -0.31 -12.97 6.44
C ASN A 61 -1.37 -13.94 5.85
N GLY A 62 -0.92 -14.96 5.10
CA GLY A 62 -1.79 -15.93 4.43
C GLY A 62 -2.47 -15.42 3.14
N TYR A 63 -1.97 -14.34 2.55
CA TYR A 63 -2.34 -13.86 1.22
C TYR A 63 -1.19 -14.12 0.25
N TRP A 64 -1.52 -14.51 -0.99
CA TRP A 64 -0.54 -14.93 -1.98
C TRP A 64 -0.49 -13.93 -3.13
N PHE A 65 0.66 -13.29 -3.32
CA PHE A 65 0.88 -12.29 -4.37
C PHE A 65 1.92 -12.78 -5.35
N THR A 66 1.55 -12.84 -6.62
CA THR A 66 2.51 -13.06 -7.70
C THR A 66 3.19 -11.73 -8.01
N VAL A 67 4.47 -11.59 -7.63
CA VAL A 67 5.25 -10.36 -7.81
C VAL A 67 5.71 -10.24 -9.25
N THR A 68 4.74 -9.98 -10.13
CA THR A 68 4.99 -9.68 -11.53
C THR A 68 5.67 -8.32 -11.68
N ALA A 69 6.36 -8.10 -12.80
CA ALA A 69 6.93 -6.79 -13.10
C ALA A 69 5.89 -5.66 -12.98
N THR A 70 4.68 -5.88 -13.53
CA THR A 70 3.57 -4.92 -13.46
C THR A 70 3.08 -4.67 -12.04
N PHE A 71 2.98 -5.72 -11.22
CA PHE A 71 2.58 -5.59 -9.82
C PHE A 71 3.63 -4.81 -9.03
N TYR A 72 4.91 -5.16 -9.21
CA TYR A 72 6.02 -4.45 -8.58
C TYR A 72 6.04 -2.97 -8.94
N ASP A 73 5.89 -2.63 -10.23
CA ASP A 73 5.82 -1.24 -10.70
C ASP A 73 4.62 -0.49 -10.09
N GLN A 74 3.44 -1.13 -10.01
CA GLN A 74 2.26 -0.54 -9.36
C GLN A 74 2.50 -0.24 -7.89
N ILE A 75 3.05 -1.20 -7.14
CA ILE A 75 3.37 -1.02 -5.72
C ILE A 75 4.40 0.10 -5.55
N MET A 76 5.49 0.09 -6.34
CA MET A 76 6.51 1.12 -6.29
C MET A 76 5.98 2.52 -6.64
N ALA A 77 5.04 2.63 -7.58
CA ALA A 77 4.36 3.87 -7.95
C ALA A 77 3.41 4.41 -6.87
N MET A 78 2.99 3.61 -5.88
CA MET A 78 2.13 4.10 -4.80
C MET A 78 2.88 5.10 -3.91
N GLU A 79 2.43 6.35 -3.85
CA GLU A 79 3.00 7.35 -2.94
C GLU A 79 2.75 6.98 -1.48
N VAL A 80 3.77 7.18 -0.64
CA VAL A 80 3.79 6.86 0.80
C VAL A 80 3.77 8.10 1.67
#